data_AF-A0A6P2A6T6-F1
#
_entry.id   AF-A0A6P2A6T6-F1
#
_cell.length_a   1.000
_cell.length_b   1.000
_cell.length_c   1.000
_cell.angle_alpha   90.00
_cell.angle_beta   90.00
_cell.angle_gamma   90.00
#
_symmetry.space_group_name_H-M   'P 1'
#
loop_
_entity.id
_entity.type
_entity.pdbx_description
1 polymer ?
#
loop_
_entity_poly.entity_id
_entity_poly.type
_entity_poly.pdbx_seq_one_letter_code
_entity_poly.pdbx_strand_id
1 'polypeptide(L)'
;MNLARPLLVILPKTLFAGFGMRRKIYFGLTLLGTLAVAVLLWLSLGLSGINLPGLMLVLGGTLLASVIGHSPGPVLSLLRRIPAMFREAQTSTAVDYKPFLQIAERYRRGDVRGAERAATAIQDPFLRGGTRLALDPHNGEELGRMLHWRIRQQKEDDSRDIRILRTMATFAPAFGMLGTLFGLVAMLGSLGQSGIEHIGMAMGFALMSTLYGLLIANLVFRPLALKLEDRSRQQLLHMNMLVDAIMMLYERQHPVLIGEFMSAASPEQANLGNTQKARSMSLQGMRA
;
A
#
# COMPACT_ATOMS: atom_id res chain seq x y z
N MET A 1 20.60 51.35 -19.50
CA MET A 1 21.53 50.28 -19.07
C MET A 1 20.82 49.42 -18.03
N ASN A 2 20.65 48.14 -18.36
CA ASN A 2 20.28 46.97 -17.53
C ASN A 2 19.05 47.08 -16.59
N LEU A 3 17.89 46.53 -16.98
CA LEU A 3 17.49 45.10 -17.00
C LEU A 3 17.14 44.54 -15.60
N ALA A 4 15.86 44.63 -15.23
CA ALA A 4 15.10 43.52 -14.64
C ALA A 4 13.61 43.92 -14.50
N ARG A 5 12.79 43.39 -15.42
CA ARG A 5 11.32 43.44 -15.43
C ARG A 5 10.73 42.35 -14.50
N PRO A 6 9.40 42.36 -14.27
CA PRO A 6 8.72 41.97 -13.04
C PRO A 6 8.17 40.53 -13.05
N LEU A 7 7.91 39.95 -11.88
CA LEU A 7 7.12 38.71 -11.74
C LEU A 7 6.60 38.58 -10.29
N LEU A 8 5.59 39.39 -9.93
CA LEU A 8 4.90 39.28 -8.64
C LEU A 8 3.36 39.22 -8.79
N VAL A 9 2.89 38.74 -9.93
CA VAL A 9 1.46 38.49 -10.14
C VAL A 9 1.35 37.17 -10.89
N ILE A 10 0.86 36.14 -10.20
CA ILE A 10 0.03 35.00 -10.62
C ILE A 10 0.21 33.93 -9.54
N LEU A 11 -0.59 34.01 -8.48
CA LEU A 11 -1.02 32.82 -7.75
C LEU A 11 -2.52 32.97 -7.47
N PRO A 12 -3.38 32.18 -8.13
CA PRO A 12 -4.83 32.31 -7.99
C PRO A 12 -5.30 31.73 -6.65
N LYS A 13 -6.08 32.52 -5.90
CA LYS A 13 -6.76 32.16 -4.64
C LYS A 13 -7.92 31.15 -4.80
N THR A 14 -7.90 30.31 -5.83
CA THR A 14 -8.98 29.35 -6.15
C THR A 14 -8.61 27.88 -5.92
N LEU A 15 -7.49 27.61 -5.24
CA LEU A 15 -7.03 26.25 -4.92
C LEU A 15 -7.67 25.63 -3.66
N PHE A 16 -8.69 26.26 -3.09
CA PHE A 16 -9.36 25.84 -1.84
C PHE A 16 -10.70 25.12 -2.02
N ALA A 17 -11.08 24.68 -3.23
CA ALA A 17 -12.34 23.97 -3.47
C ALA A 17 -12.14 22.57 -4.09
N GLY A 18 -12.21 21.52 -3.28
CA GLY A 18 -12.31 20.12 -3.74
C GLY A 18 -11.59 19.10 -2.85
N PHE A 19 -12.24 18.67 -1.75
CA PHE A 19 -11.68 17.74 -0.76
C PHE A 19 -11.61 16.28 -1.29
N GLY A 20 -10.39 15.70 -1.39
CA GLY A 20 -10.15 14.31 -1.82
C GLY A 20 -8.75 13.79 -1.48
N MET A 21 -8.57 12.46 -1.52
CA MET A 21 -7.40 11.62 -1.12
C MET A 21 -6.01 12.14 -1.57
N ARG A 22 -5.97 12.99 -2.60
CA ARG A 22 -4.79 13.71 -3.08
C ARG A 22 -4.15 14.62 -2.01
N ARG A 23 -4.92 15.15 -1.04
CA ARG A 23 -4.38 16.01 0.05
C ARG A 23 -3.59 15.24 1.11
N LYS A 24 -3.81 13.92 1.31
CA LYS A 24 -2.97 13.09 2.22
C LYS A 24 -1.57 12.85 1.65
N ILE A 25 -1.47 12.78 0.32
CA ILE A 25 -0.20 12.55 -0.40
C ILE A 25 0.59 13.85 -0.48
N TYR A 26 -0.03 14.99 -0.77
CA TYR A 26 0.66 16.29 -0.74
C TYR A 26 1.15 16.68 0.67
N PHE A 27 0.42 16.31 1.74
CA PHE A 27 0.82 16.56 3.13
C PHE A 27 1.98 15.66 3.62
N GLY A 28 2.02 14.39 3.18
CA GLY A 28 3.17 13.50 3.39
C GLY A 28 4.40 13.92 2.57
N LEU A 29 4.18 14.46 1.37
CA LEU A 29 5.22 14.95 0.47
C LEU A 29 5.85 16.27 0.96
N THR A 30 5.09 17.16 1.60
CA THR A 30 5.63 18.37 2.23
C THR A 30 6.36 18.07 3.53
N LEU A 31 5.88 17.12 4.34
CA LEU A 31 6.49 16.73 5.62
C LEU A 31 7.81 15.96 5.42
N LEU A 32 7.85 15.03 4.45
CA LEU A 32 9.06 14.33 4.03
C LEU A 32 10.02 15.30 3.30
N GLY A 33 9.48 16.27 2.55
CA GLY A 33 10.25 17.33 1.90
C GLY A 33 10.96 18.26 2.90
N THR A 34 10.31 18.65 3.99
CA THR A 34 10.95 19.44 5.07
C THR A 34 11.97 18.62 5.87
N LEU A 35 11.73 17.32 6.07
CA LEU A 35 12.70 16.42 6.70
C LEU A 35 13.95 16.21 5.81
N ALA A 36 13.76 16.10 4.50
CA ALA A 36 14.82 15.95 3.51
C ALA A 36 15.65 17.23 3.33
N VAL A 37 15.03 18.41 3.43
CA VAL A 37 15.76 19.70 3.43
C VAL A 37 16.57 19.89 4.73
N ALA A 38 16.08 19.41 5.87
CA ALA A 38 16.85 19.36 7.12
C ALA A 38 18.05 18.38 7.05
N VAL A 39 17.92 17.27 6.32
CA VAL A 39 19.03 16.32 6.02
C VAL A 39 20.01 16.87 4.95
N LEU A 40 19.57 17.76 4.06
CA LEU A 40 20.43 18.47 3.10
C LEU A 40 21.27 19.57 3.76
N LEU A 41 20.76 20.19 4.82
CA LEU A 41 21.56 21.01 5.75
C LEU A 41 22.53 20.15 6.58
N TRP A 42 22.15 18.90 6.89
CA TRP A 42 22.96 17.91 7.63
C TRP A 42 24.21 17.43 6.88
N LEU A 43 24.33 17.68 5.57
CA LEU A 43 25.36 17.07 4.71
C LEU A 43 26.26 18.06 3.96
N SER A 44 25.76 19.27 3.67
CA SER A 44 26.52 20.36 3.02
C SER A 44 27.63 20.95 3.91
N LEU A 45 27.71 20.53 5.18
CA LEU A 45 28.70 20.94 6.18
C LEU A 45 29.92 20.01 6.30
N GLY A 46 30.04 18.94 5.50
CA GLY A 46 31.25 18.09 5.42
C GLY A 46 30.99 16.58 5.36
N LEU A 47 30.83 16.07 4.14
CA LEU A 47 30.62 14.65 3.82
C LEU A 47 31.86 13.78 4.09
N SER A 48 31.93 13.18 5.27
CA SER A 48 32.67 11.93 5.46
C SER A 48 31.79 10.75 5.01
N GLY A 49 32.05 10.27 3.80
CA GLY A 49 31.67 9.00 3.15
C GLY A 49 30.39 8.28 3.60
N ILE A 50 29.50 7.98 2.65
CA ILE A 50 28.44 6.96 2.82
C ILE A 50 29.09 5.71 3.43
N ASN A 51 28.71 5.40 4.67
CA ASN A 51 29.26 4.25 5.37
C ASN A 51 28.64 2.97 4.80
N LEU A 52 29.20 2.47 3.70
CA LEU A 52 28.75 1.27 3.02
C LEU A 52 28.75 0.04 3.93
N PRO A 53 29.76 -0.17 4.81
CA PRO A 53 29.73 -1.28 5.76
C PRO A 53 28.53 -1.25 6.71
N GLY A 54 28.19 -0.08 7.25
CA GLY A 54 27.03 0.11 8.14
C GLY A 54 25.71 -0.09 7.41
N LEU A 55 25.61 0.35 6.16
CA LEU A 55 24.44 0.10 5.31
C LEU A 55 24.28 -1.41 5.02
N MET A 56 25.38 -2.09 4.67
CA MET A 56 25.39 -3.54 4.45
C MET A 56 25.02 -4.32 5.70
N LEU A 57 25.50 -3.90 6.88
CA LEU A 57 25.13 -4.52 8.15
C LEU A 57 23.62 -4.43 8.38
N VAL A 58 23.03 -3.24 8.20
CA VAL A 58 21.60 -3.01 8.43
C VAL A 58 20.75 -3.74 7.39
N LEU A 59 21.01 -3.52 6.10
CA LEU A 59 20.21 -4.14 5.03
C LEU A 59 20.42 -5.65 4.97
N GLY A 60 21.66 -6.10 5.01
CA GLY A 60 22.03 -7.51 4.99
C GLY A 60 21.51 -8.25 6.22
N GLY A 61 21.70 -7.68 7.41
CA GLY A 61 21.15 -8.22 8.64
C GLY A 61 19.63 -8.32 8.63
N THR A 62 18.95 -7.26 8.20
CA THR A 62 17.48 -7.24 8.11
C THR A 62 16.95 -8.28 7.12
N LEU A 63 17.58 -8.39 5.94
CA LEU A 63 17.22 -9.37 4.92
C LEU A 63 17.46 -10.80 5.43
N LEU A 64 18.62 -11.05 6.04
CA LEU A 64 18.97 -12.36 6.58
C LEU A 64 18.01 -12.76 7.71
N ALA A 65 17.75 -11.88 8.66
CA ALA A 65 16.77 -12.12 9.73
C ALA A 65 15.37 -12.38 9.18
N SER A 66 15.00 -11.73 8.09
CA SER A 66 13.70 -11.95 7.43
C SER A 66 13.62 -13.30 6.71
N VAL A 67 14.72 -13.74 6.08
CA VAL A 67 14.81 -15.07 5.46
C VAL A 67 14.91 -16.20 6.50
N ILE A 68 15.46 -15.93 7.68
CA ILE A 68 15.45 -16.87 8.80
C ILE A 68 14.03 -16.96 9.39
N GLY A 69 13.33 -15.82 9.50
CA GLY A 69 11.98 -15.76 10.07
C GLY A 69 10.85 -16.19 9.12
N HIS A 70 11.07 -16.16 7.81
CA HIS A 70 10.06 -16.45 6.78
C HIS A 70 10.67 -17.23 5.61
N SER A 71 9.84 -17.93 4.83
CA SER A 71 10.34 -18.65 3.64
C SER A 71 11.04 -17.71 2.64
N PRO A 72 12.17 -18.12 2.04
CA PRO A 72 13.01 -17.24 1.21
C PRO A 72 12.31 -16.76 -0.08
N GLY A 73 11.48 -17.62 -0.69
CA GLY A 73 10.75 -17.29 -1.93
C GLY A 73 9.87 -16.06 -1.78
N PRO A 74 8.91 -16.05 -0.83
CA PRO A 74 8.07 -14.89 -0.53
C PRO A 74 8.87 -13.62 -0.25
N VAL A 75 9.89 -13.67 0.61
CA VAL A 75 10.71 -12.50 0.98
C VAL A 75 11.36 -11.87 -0.27
N LEU A 76 11.98 -12.68 -1.11
CA LEU A 76 12.67 -12.20 -2.31
C LEU A 76 11.68 -11.68 -3.36
N SER A 77 10.51 -12.32 -3.48
CA SER A 77 9.44 -11.89 -4.39
C SER A 77 8.84 -10.55 -3.97
N LEU A 78 8.67 -10.34 -2.66
CA LEU A 78 8.16 -9.10 -2.09
C LEU A 78 9.16 -7.97 -2.30
N LEU A 79 10.45 -8.22 -2.04
CA LEU A 79 11.52 -7.23 -2.25
C LEU A 79 11.54 -6.69 -3.70
N ARG A 80 11.32 -7.57 -4.69
CA ARG A 80 11.20 -7.20 -6.11
C ARG A 80 9.95 -6.38 -6.42
N ARG A 81 8.88 -6.51 -5.64
CA ARG A 81 7.60 -5.79 -5.83
C ARG A 81 7.58 -4.42 -5.12
N ILE A 82 8.45 -4.18 -4.15
CA ILE A 82 8.52 -2.90 -3.42
C ILE A 82 8.50 -1.67 -4.35
N PRO A 83 9.31 -1.57 -5.41
CA PRO A 83 9.31 -0.39 -6.28
C PRO A 83 7.97 -0.16 -6.99
N ALA A 84 7.27 -1.25 -7.37
CA ALA A 84 5.95 -1.17 -7.98
C ALA A 84 4.90 -0.68 -6.97
N MET A 85 4.98 -1.11 -5.72
CA MET A 85 4.07 -0.69 -4.65
C MET A 85 4.15 0.82 -4.36
N PHE A 86 5.30 1.47 -4.57
CA PHE A 86 5.44 2.92 -4.48
C PHE A 86 4.79 3.65 -5.67
N ARG A 87 4.85 3.07 -6.87
CA ARG A 87 4.31 3.65 -8.11
C ARG A 87 2.80 3.52 -8.25
N GLU A 88 2.21 2.49 -7.66
CA GLU A 88 0.78 2.24 -7.74
C GLU A 88 0.04 3.27 -6.88
N ALA A 89 -0.28 4.41 -7.50
CA ALA A 89 -1.27 5.36 -7.04
C ALA A 89 -2.64 4.75 -7.33
N GLN A 90 -3.49 4.70 -6.29
CA GLN A 90 -4.87 4.22 -6.30
C GLN A 90 -5.59 4.51 -7.63
N THR A 91 -5.59 3.53 -8.53
CA THR A 91 -6.55 3.47 -9.62
C THR A 91 -7.82 2.89 -9.03
N SER A 92 -8.55 3.71 -8.28
CA SER A 92 -10.00 3.58 -8.15
C SER A 92 -10.61 3.90 -9.51
N THR A 93 -10.39 3.02 -10.48
CA THR A 93 -11.23 3.00 -11.68
C THR A 93 -12.55 2.43 -11.19
N ALA A 94 -13.60 3.25 -11.18
CA ALA A 94 -14.96 2.79 -10.92
C ALA A 94 -15.21 1.55 -11.79
N VAL A 95 -15.35 0.39 -11.15
CA VAL A 95 -15.51 -0.87 -11.86
C VAL A 95 -16.88 -0.83 -12.53
N ASP A 96 -16.92 -0.90 -13.86
CA ASP A 96 -18.18 -0.96 -14.59
C ASP A 96 -18.82 -2.34 -14.41
N TYR A 97 -19.87 -2.39 -13.58
CA TYR A 97 -20.63 -3.62 -13.33
C TYR A 97 -21.72 -3.88 -14.38
N LYS A 98 -21.94 -2.99 -15.35
CA LYS A 98 -22.95 -3.19 -16.41
C LYS A 98 -22.79 -4.53 -17.15
N PRO A 99 -21.58 -5.00 -17.52
CA PRO A 99 -21.42 -6.31 -18.15
C PRO A 99 -21.92 -7.45 -17.26
N PHE A 100 -21.71 -7.35 -15.95
CA PHE A 100 -22.19 -8.33 -14.99
C PHE A 100 -23.73 -8.34 -14.89
N LEU A 101 -24.37 -7.17 -14.87
CA LEU A 101 -25.84 -7.06 -14.86
C LEU A 101 -26.47 -7.60 -16.15
N GLN A 102 -25.81 -7.40 -17.30
CA GLN A 102 -26.26 -7.99 -18.58
C GLN A 102 -26.20 -9.53 -18.56
N ILE A 103 -25.18 -10.10 -17.91
CA ILE A 103 -25.07 -11.55 -17.73
C ILE A 103 -26.21 -12.06 -16.84
N ALA A 104 -26.52 -11.35 -15.75
CA ALA A 104 -27.63 -11.68 -14.86
C ALA A 104 -28.97 -11.68 -15.59
N GLU A 105 -29.21 -10.68 -16.46
CA GLU A 105 -30.43 -10.62 -17.27
C GLU A 105 -30.55 -11.81 -18.23
N ARG A 106 -29.45 -12.18 -18.90
CA ARG A 106 -29.41 -13.33 -19.82
C ARG A 106 -29.63 -14.66 -19.10
N TYR A 107 -28.94 -14.84 -17.97
CA TYR A 107 -29.07 -16.06 -17.15
C TYR A 107 -30.50 -16.26 -16.65
N ARG A 108 -31.14 -15.19 -16.17
CA ARG A 108 -32.54 -15.22 -15.74
C ARG A 108 -33.51 -15.56 -16.87
N ARG A 109 -33.26 -15.08 -18.09
CA ARG A 109 -34.06 -15.41 -19.30
C ARG A 109 -33.82 -16.83 -19.84
N GLY A 110 -32.92 -17.61 -19.21
CA GLY A 110 -32.58 -18.97 -19.65
C GLY A 110 -31.51 -19.04 -20.74
N ASP A 111 -30.90 -17.92 -21.14
CA ASP A 111 -29.80 -17.89 -22.10
C ASP A 111 -28.44 -18.13 -21.41
N VAL A 112 -28.24 -19.37 -20.95
CA VAL A 112 -27.01 -19.77 -20.23
C VAL A 112 -25.77 -19.67 -21.13
N ARG A 113 -25.88 -20.07 -22.39
CA ARG A 113 -24.77 -20.02 -23.35
C ARG A 113 -24.37 -18.58 -23.69
N GLY A 114 -25.33 -17.68 -23.83
CA GLY A 114 -25.07 -16.25 -24.05
C GLY A 114 -24.52 -15.56 -22.81
N ALA A 115 -24.90 -16.01 -21.61
CA ALA A 115 -24.33 -15.57 -20.34
C ALA A 115 -22.86 -16.00 -20.19
N GLU A 116 -22.52 -17.25 -20.54
CA GLU A 116 -21.15 -17.78 -20.47
C GLU A 116 -20.18 -17.06 -21.41
N ARG A 117 -20.61 -16.80 -22.66
CA ARG A 117 -19.84 -16.00 -23.63
C ARG A 117 -19.57 -14.60 -23.10
N ALA A 118 -20.60 -13.95 -22.54
CA ALA A 118 -20.49 -12.62 -21.97
C ALA A 118 -19.60 -12.57 -20.73
N ALA A 119 -19.56 -13.64 -19.91
CA ALA A 119 -18.68 -13.73 -18.75
C ALA A 119 -17.18 -13.62 -19.10
N THR A 120 -16.79 -13.98 -20.33
CA THR A 120 -15.39 -13.86 -20.78
C THR A 120 -14.93 -12.40 -20.94
N ALA A 121 -15.87 -11.47 -21.14
CA ALA A 121 -15.59 -10.04 -21.25
C ALA A 121 -15.39 -9.33 -19.89
N ILE A 122 -15.61 -10.03 -18.77
CA ILE A 122 -15.37 -9.48 -17.43
C ILE A 122 -13.86 -9.31 -17.21
N GLN A 123 -13.46 -8.09 -16.83
CA GLN A 123 -12.05 -7.74 -16.58
C GLN A 123 -11.54 -8.30 -15.25
N ASP A 124 -12.35 -8.19 -14.19
CA ASP A 124 -11.96 -8.67 -12.87
C ASP A 124 -11.86 -10.21 -12.85
N PRO A 125 -10.68 -10.79 -12.55
CA PRO A 125 -10.49 -12.24 -12.59
C PRO A 125 -11.34 -13.00 -11.56
N PHE A 126 -11.61 -12.39 -10.41
CA PHE A 126 -12.42 -13.00 -9.35
C PHE A 126 -13.88 -13.05 -9.77
N LEU A 127 -14.43 -11.94 -10.26
CA LEU A 127 -15.80 -11.85 -10.77
C LEU A 127 -16.00 -12.75 -11.99
N ARG A 128 -15.05 -12.79 -12.92
CA ARG A 128 -15.10 -13.68 -14.09
C ARG A 128 -15.14 -15.16 -13.69
N GLY A 129 -14.25 -15.56 -12.79
CA GLY A 129 -14.18 -16.94 -12.30
C GLY A 129 -15.45 -17.34 -11.53
N GLY A 130 -15.92 -16.47 -10.64
CA GLY A 130 -17.13 -16.70 -9.87
C GLY A 130 -18.40 -16.72 -10.71
N THR A 131 -18.53 -15.82 -11.68
CA THR A 131 -19.65 -15.81 -12.64
C THR A 131 -19.71 -17.11 -13.42
N ARG A 132 -18.58 -17.60 -13.95
CA ARG A 132 -18.53 -18.88 -14.67
C ARG A 132 -18.95 -20.05 -13.78
N LEU A 133 -18.52 -20.06 -12.52
CA LEU A 133 -18.89 -21.10 -11.56
C LEU A 133 -20.38 -21.05 -11.19
N ALA A 134 -20.97 -19.84 -11.13
CA ALA A 134 -22.39 -19.64 -10.83
C ALA A 134 -23.33 -19.98 -12.01
N LEU A 135 -22.84 -19.98 -13.25
CA LEU A 135 -23.64 -20.40 -14.41
C LEU A 135 -23.82 -21.93 -14.47
N ASP A 136 -23.04 -22.69 -13.71
CA ASP A 136 -23.16 -24.14 -13.58
C ASP A 136 -24.21 -24.52 -12.50
N PRO A 137 -25.32 -25.18 -12.87
CA PRO A 137 -26.40 -25.51 -11.95
C PRO A 137 -26.02 -26.51 -10.84
N HIS A 138 -24.93 -27.27 -10.96
CA HIS A 138 -24.59 -28.34 -10.01
C HIS A 138 -23.80 -27.89 -8.78
N ASN A 139 -23.42 -26.60 -8.70
CA ASN A 139 -22.40 -26.13 -7.74
C ASN A 139 -22.95 -25.27 -6.58
N GLY A 140 -24.24 -25.29 -6.25
CA GLY A 140 -24.84 -24.28 -5.36
C GLY A 140 -24.17 -24.06 -4.00
N GLU A 141 -24.06 -25.11 -3.17
CA GLU A 141 -23.35 -24.98 -1.88
C GLU A 141 -21.83 -24.89 -2.03
N GLU A 142 -21.30 -25.46 -3.11
CA GLU A 142 -19.87 -25.51 -3.37
C GLU A 142 -19.32 -24.18 -3.89
N LEU A 143 -20.15 -23.40 -4.58
CA LEU A 143 -19.87 -22.06 -5.10
C LEU A 143 -19.44 -21.13 -3.97
N GLY A 144 -20.27 -21.00 -2.94
CA GLY A 144 -19.97 -20.17 -1.77
C GLY A 144 -18.68 -20.63 -1.07
N ARG A 145 -18.52 -21.95 -0.89
CA ARG A 145 -17.30 -22.52 -0.29
C ARG A 145 -16.04 -22.19 -1.09
N MET A 146 -16.07 -22.36 -2.42
CA MET A 146 -14.95 -22.07 -3.33
C MET A 146 -14.62 -20.58 -3.37
N LEU A 147 -15.64 -19.71 -3.41
CA LEU A 147 -15.45 -18.26 -3.41
C LEU A 147 -14.85 -17.76 -2.10
N HIS A 148 -15.38 -18.18 -0.95
CA HIS A 148 -14.79 -17.86 0.35
C HIS A 148 -13.41 -18.46 0.51
N TRP A 149 -13.14 -19.63 -0.09
CA TRP A 149 -11.80 -20.19 -0.09
C TRP A 149 -10.82 -19.27 -0.83
N ARG A 150 -11.17 -18.79 -2.02
CA ARG A 150 -10.35 -17.82 -2.76
C ARG A 150 -10.09 -16.54 -1.97
N ILE A 151 -11.08 -16.02 -1.25
CA ILE A 151 -10.91 -14.86 -0.36
C ILE A 151 -9.92 -15.15 0.77
N ARG A 152 -10.03 -16.31 1.42
CA ARG A 152 -9.08 -16.71 2.48
C ARG A 152 -7.66 -16.87 1.94
N GLN A 153 -7.48 -17.43 0.74
CA GLN A 153 -6.17 -17.50 0.10
C GLN A 153 -5.58 -16.13 -0.16
N GLN A 154 -6.37 -15.22 -0.75
CA GLN A 154 -5.90 -13.85 -0.98
C GLN A 154 -5.52 -13.16 0.34
N LYS A 155 -6.34 -13.32 1.38
CA LYS A 155 -6.06 -12.77 2.71
C LYS A 155 -4.76 -13.32 3.30
N GLU A 156 -4.51 -14.62 3.15
CA GLU A 156 -3.30 -15.25 3.68
C GLU A 156 -2.05 -14.77 2.94
N ASP A 157 -2.11 -14.68 1.61
CA ASP A 157 -1.02 -14.13 0.81
C ASP A 157 -0.71 -12.68 1.17
N ASP A 158 -1.72 -11.82 1.27
CA ASP A 158 -1.54 -10.43 1.69
C ASP A 158 -1.00 -10.33 3.12
N SER A 159 -1.52 -11.16 4.04
CA SER A 159 -1.10 -11.18 5.44
C SER A 159 0.35 -11.62 5.60
N ARG A 160 0.81 -12.59 4.78
CA ARG A 160 2.21 -13.01 4.73
C ARG A 160 3.10 -11.85 4.29
N ASP A 161 2.74 -11.16 3.23
CA ASP A 161 3.51 -10.05 2.68
C ASP A 161 3.61 -8.88 3.67
N ILE A 162 2.49 -8.52 4.32
CA ILE A 162 2.44 -7.50 5.38
C ILE A 162 3.31 -7.92 6.57
N ARG A 163 3.26 -9.20 6.98
CA ARG A 163 4.05 -9.71 8.10
C ARG A 163 5.55 -9.65 7.83
N ILE A 164 5.99 -9.97 6.60
CA ILE A 164 7.39 -9.83 6.20
C ILE A 164 7.84 -8.37 6.32
N LEU A 165 7.06 -7.41 5.79
CA LEU A 165 7.39 -5.98 5.90
C LEU A 165 7.46 -5.49 7.34
N ARG A 166 6.53 -5.91 8.20
CA ARG A 166 6.56 -5.60 9.64
C ARG A 166 7.80 -6.19 10.32
N THR A 167 8.18 -7.41 9.94
CA THR A 167 9.39 -8.07 10.45
C THR A 167 10.64 -7.29 10.06
N MET A 168 10.75 -6.88 8.80
CA MET A 168 11.85 -6.04 8.31
C MET A 168 11.90 -4.67 9.03
N ALA A 169 10.75 -4.05 9.26
CA ALA A 169 10.64 -2.80 10.02
C ALA A 169 11.11 -2.93 11.48
N THR A 170 10.96 -4.11 12.08
CA THR A 170 11.41 -4.39 13.46
C THR A 170 12.90 -4.69 13.52
N PHE A 171 13.45 -5.43 12.55
CA PHE A 171 14.86 -5.81 12.56
C PHE A 171 15.81 -4.70 12.08
N ALA A 172 15.40 -3.83 11.16
CA ALA A 172 16.26 -2.76 10.65
C ALA A 172 16.86 -1.86 11.76
N PRO A 173 16.10 -1.37 12.76
CA PRO A 173 16.66 -0.62 13.87
C PRO A 173 17.53 -1.48 14.79
N ALA A 174 17.20 -2.76 14.98
CA ALA A 174 17.98 -3.68 15.79
C ALA A 174 19.39 -3.90 15.24
N PHE A 175 19.53 -4.07 13.92
CA PHE A 175 20.85 -4.14 13.27
C PHE A 175 21.58 -2.79 13.27
N GLY A 176 20.85 -1.67 13.25
CA GLY A 176 21.44 -0.35 13.48
C GLY A 176 22.07 -0.23 14.88
N MET A 177 21.37 -0.72 15.91
CA MET A 177 21.92 -0.80 17.28
C MET A 177 23.11 -1.75 17.37
N LEU A 178 23.09 -2.90 16.68
CA LEU A 178 24.27 -3.79 16.58
C LEU A 178 25.47 -3.07 15.95
N GLY A 179 25.25 -2.19 14.97
CA GLY A 179 26.29 -1.34 14.40
C GLY A 179 26.93 -0.40 15.43
N THR A 180 26.15 0.13 16.37
CA THR A 180 26.73 0.94 17.46
C THR A 180 27.63 0.13 18.37
N LEU A 181 27.25 -1.11 18.69
CA LEU A 181 28.07 -2.01 19.50
C LEU A 181 29.38 -2.33 18.81
N PHE A 182 29.36 -2.65 17.51
CA PHE A 182 30.60 -2.87 16.75
C PHE A 182 31.48 -1.63 16.69
N GLY A 183 30.90 -0.44 16.48
CA GLY A 183 31.66 0.81 16.48
C GLY A 183 32.27 1.12 17.84
N LEU A 184 31.54 0.91 18.94
CA LEU A 184 32.07 1.07 20.30
C LEU A 184 33.22 0.10 20.60
N VAL A 185 33.07 -1.18 20.22
CA VAL A 185 34.15 -2.17 20.39
C VAL A 185 35.39 -1.77 19.58
N ALA A 186 35.22 -1.29 18.35
CA ALA A 186 36.33 -0.82 17.52
C ALA A 186 37.01 0.46 18.08
N MET A 187 36.23 1.38 18.64
CA MET A 187 36.75 2.57 19.31
C MET A 187 37.54 2.21 20.56
N LEU A 188 37.01 1.33 21.42
CA LEU A 188 37.70 0.92 22.66
C LEU A 188 38.96 0.10 22.36
N GLY A 189 38.93 -0.75 21.34
CA GLY A 189 40.09 -1.53 20.92
C GLY A 189 41.23 -0.71 20.31
N SER A 190 40.96 0.51 19.85
CA SER A 190 41.96 1.43 19.27
C SER A 190 42.53 2.43 20.28
N LEU A 191 42.03 2.43 21.52
CA LEU A 191 42.51 3.32 22.59
C LEU A 191 43.97 3.03 22.92
N GLY A 192 44.81 4.07 22.83
CA GLY A 192 46.23 4.02 23.18
C GLY A 192 47.17 3.49 22.09
N GLN A 193 46.65 3.00 20.97
CA GLN A 193 47.47 2.47 19.85
C GLN A 193 47.20 3.16 18.51
N SER A 194 46.01 3.72 18.28
CA SER A 194 45.60 4.30 16.99
C SER A 194 45.35 5.80 17.09
N GLY A 195 45.59 6.54 16.00
CA GLY A 195 45.35 7.98 15.93
C GLY A 195 43.85 8.36 15.99
N ILE A 196 43.57 9.63 16.28
CA ILE A 196 42.22 10.23 16.40
C ILE A 196 41.33 9.92 15.18
N GLU A 197 41.94 9.76 14.00
CA GLU A 197 41.26 9.43 12.74
C GLU A 197 40.53 8.07 12.79
N HIS A 198 41.14 7.03 13.38
CA HIS A 198 40.51 5.71 13.50
C HIS A 198 39.29 5.74 14.43
N ILE A 199 39.39 6.47 15.53
CA ILE A 199 38.29 6.68 16.46
C ILE A 199 37.14 7.41 15.75
N GLY A 200 37.46 8.44 14.95
CA GLY A 200 36.48 9.16 14.12
C GLY A 200 35.76 8.25 13.11
N MET A 201 36.50 7.37 12.42
CA MET A 201 35.90 6.41 11.47
C MET A 201 34.96 5.40 12.15
N ALA A 202 35.38 4.83 13.29
CA ALA A 202 34.56 3.87 14.04
C ALA A 202 33.30 4.51 14.64
N MET A 203 33.41 5.75 15.13
CA MET A 203 32.27 6.54 15.58
C MET A 203 31.31 6.86 14.43
N GLY A 204 31.83 7.26 13.27
CA GLY A 204 31.04 7.50 12.06
C GLY A 204 30.26 6.26 11.63
N PHE A 205 30.88 5.07 11.67
CA PHE A 205 30.19 3.80 11.41
C PHE A 205 29.01 3.55 12.37
N ALA A 206 29.22 3.74 13.68
CA ALA A 206 28.18 3.54 14.70
C ALA A 206 26.96 4.45 14.49
N LEU A 207 27.21 5.74 14.25
CA LEU A 207 26.15 6.73 14.09
C LEU A 207 25.38 6.52 12.77
N MET A 208 26.11 6.26 11.67
CA MET A 208 25.49 6.06 10.35
C MET A 208 24.68 4.76 10.29
N SER A 209 25.16 3.66 10.89
CA SER A 209 24.40 2.40 10.95
C SER A 209 23.08 2.57 11.72
N THR A 210 23.07 3.32 12.83
CA THR A 210 21.84 3.67 13.56
C THR A 210 20.88 4.48 12.70
N LEU A 211 21.40 5.52 12.04
CA LEU A 211 20.61 6.38 11.16
C LEU A 211 19.97 5.56 10.03
N TYR A 212 20.73 4.69 9.36
CA TYR A 212 20.19 3.84 8.30
C TYR A 212 19.10 2.90 8.81
N GLY A 213 19.30 2.26 9.98
CA GLY A 213 18.30 1.39 10.59
C GLY A 213 16.97 2.09 10.83
N LEU A 214 17.01 3.30 11.40
CA LEU A 214 15.82 4.10 11.68
C LEU A 214 15.15 4.60 10.40
N LEU A 215 15.92 5.11 9.43
CA LEU A 215 15.39 5.65 8.19
C LEU A 215 14.70 4.54 7.37
N ILE A 216 15.37 3.41 7.18
CA ILE A 216 14.84 2.30 6.40
C ILE A 216 13.57 1.73 7.06
N ALA A 217 13.58 1.55 8.39
CA ALA A 217 12.41 1.05 9.11
C ALA A 217 11.20 1.98 8.98
N ASN A 218 11.38 3.27 9.26
CA ASN A 218 10.28 4.21 9.45
C ASN A 218 9.83 4.90 8.17
N LEU A 219 10.71 5.08 7.18
CA LEU A 219 10.37 5.75 5.92
C LEU A 219 10.04 4.74 4.81
N VAL A 220 10.53 3.50 4.90
CA VAL A 220 10.32 2.48 3.85
C VAL A 220 9.40 1.37 4.34
N PHE A 221 9.82 0.55 5.31
CA PHE A 221 9.09 -0.68 5.64
C PHE A 221 7.76 -0.44 6.35
N ARG A 222 7.70 0.45 7.36
CA ARG A 222 6.46 0.75 8.08
C ARG A 222 5.36 1.35 7.19
N PRO A 223 5.62 2.41 6.40
CA PRO A 223 4.58 3.00 5.54
C PRO A 223 4.11 2.00 4.48
N LEU A 224 5.02 1.17 3.97
CA LEU A 224 4.68 0.15 2.99
C LEU A 224 3.79 -0.95 3.57
N ALA A 225 4.07 -1.40 4.79
CA ALA A 225 3.21 -2.36 5.50
C ALA A 225 1.80 -1.80 5.71
N LEU A 226 1.70 -0.55 6.15
CA LEU A 226 0.40 0.13 6.35
C LEU A 226 -0.36 0.30 5.03
N LYS A 227 0.33 0.69 3.95
CA LYS A 227 -0.28 0.85 2.62
C LYS A 227 -0.82 -0.48 2.09
N LEU A 228 -0.07 -1.56 2.27
CA LEU A 228 -0.48 -2.90 1.83
C LEU A 228 -1.65 -3.43 2.66
N GLU A 229 -1.67 -3.16 3.96
CA GLU A 229 -2.78 -3.50 4.86
C GLU A 229 -4.09 -2.79 4.48
N ASP A 230 -4.05 -1.50 4.19
CA ASP A 230 -5.24 -0.75 3.75
C ASP A 230 -5.73 -1.25 2.38
N ARG A 231 -4.81 -1.52 1.44
CA ARG A 231 -5.14 -2.12 0.14
C ARG A 231 -5.79 -3.49 0.29
N SER A 232 -5.18 -4.38 1.07
CA SER A 232 -5.70 -5.71 1.33
C SER A 232 -7.11 -5.65 1.93
N ARG A 233 -7.32 -4.77 2.91
CA ARG A 233 -8.65 -4.55 3.50
C ARG A 233 -9.67 -4.12 2.46
N GLN A 234 -9.35 -3.14 1.61
CA GLN A 234 -10.26 -2.66 0.55
C GLN A 234 -10.55 -3.76 -0.48
N GLN A 235 -9.53 -4.51 -0.88
CA GLN A 235 -9.65 -5.62 -1.82
C GLN A 235 -10.52 -6.75 -1.24
N LEU A 236 -10.33 -7.13 0.02
CA LEU A 236 -11.14 -8.15 0.68
C LEU A 236 -12.60 -7.71 0.83
N LEU A 237 -12.86 -6.45 1.18
CA LEU A 237 -14.23 -5.91 1.21
C LEU A 237 -14.88 -5.98 -0.17
N HIS A 238 -14.14 -5.59 -1.21
CA HIS A 238 -14.63 -5.67 -2.58
C HIS A 238 -14.91 -7.12 -3.00
N MET A 239 -14.01 -8.06 -2.72
CA MET A 239 -14.23 -9.48 -3.02
C MET A 239 -15.45 -10.05 -2.29
N ASN A 240 -15.67 -9.70 -1.02
CA ASN A 240 -16.86 -10.15 -0.28
C ASN A 240 -18.16 -9.62 -0.92
N MET A 241 -18.21 -8.34 -1.28
CA MET A 241 -19.32 -7.78 -2.05
C MET A 241 -19.55 -8.54 -3.37
N LEU A 242 -18.48 -8.89 -4.09
CA LEU A 242 -18.60 -9.66 -5.33
C LEU A 242 -19.15 -11.07 -5.07
N VAL A 243 -18.80 -11.72 -3.95
CA VAL A 243 -19.38 -13.03 -3.58
C VAL A 243 -20.89 -12.93 -3.43
N ASP A 244 -21.37 -11.97 -2.66
CA ASP A 244 -22.80 -11.78 -2.46
C ASP A 244 -23.52 -11.52 -3.80
N ALA A 245 -22.93 -10.69 -4.66
CA ALA A 245 -23.46 -10.42 -6.00
C ALA A 245 -23.49 -11.68 -6.90
N ILE A 246 -22.47 -12.53 -6.82
CA ILE A 246 -22.42 -13.81 -7.54
C ILE A 246 -23.45 -14.81 -6.99
N MET A 247 -23.69 -14.82 -5.68
CA MET A 247 -24.73 -15.65 -5.07
C MET A 247 -26.14 -15.19 -5.51
N MET A 248 -26.39 -13.87 -5.56
CA MET A 248 -27.65 -13.34 -6.09
C MET A 248 -27.85 -13.71 -7.57
N LEU A 249 -26.78 -13.74 -8.36
CA LEU A 249 -26.81 -14.24 -9.75
C LEU A 249 -27.19 -15.73 -9.80
N TYR A 250 -26.57 -16.56 -8.96
CA TYR A 250 -26.86 -18.00 -8.87
C TYR A 250 -28.33 -18.25 -8.51
N GLU A 251 -28.87 -17.47 -7.57
CA GLU A 251 -30.28 -17.48 -7.15
C GLU A 251 -31.25 -16.90 -8.21
N ARG A 252 -30.73 -16.44 -9.36
CA ARG A 252 -31.51 -15.83 -10.46
C ARG A 252 -32.30 -14.60 -10.03
N GLN A 253 -31.78 -13.82 -9.09
CA GLN A 253 -32.42 -12.58 -8.65
C GLN A 253 -32.50 -11.54 -9.79
N HIS A 254 -33.40 -10.56 -9.65
CA HIS A 254 -33.58 -9.51 -10.64
C HIS A 254 -32.31 -8.65 -10.76
N PRO A 255 -31.76 -8.37 -11.97
CA PRO A 255 -30.52 -7.59 -12.12
C PRO A 255 -30.58 -6.19 -11.50
N VAL A 256 -31.77 -5.61 -11.40
CA VAL A 256 -32.00 -4.34 -10.67
C VAL A 256 -31.62 -4.49 -9.19
N LEU A 257 -32.03 -5.56 -8.51
CA LEU A 257 -31.68 -5.81 -7.10
C LEU A 257 -30.18 -6.03 -6.93
N ILE A 258 -29.56 -6.78 -7.86
CA ILE A 258 -28.11 -6.99 -7.88
C ILE A 258 -27.39 -5.65 -8.07
N GLY A 259 -27.87 -4.81 -8.99
CA GLY A 259 -27.32 -3.48 -9.25
C GLY A 259 -27.45 -2.55 -8.04
N GLU A 260 -28.62 -2.54 -7.38
CA GLU A 260 -28.85 -1.79 -6.14
C GLU A 260 -27.92 -2.25 -5.03
N PHE A 261 -27.82 -3.56 -4.79
CA PHE A 261 -26.88 -4.13 -3.83
C PHE A 261 -25.44 -3.71 -4.14
N MET A 262 -24.98 -3.90 -5.37
CA MET A 262 -23.61 -3.58 -5.76
C MET A 262 -23.31 -2.09 -5.66
N SER A 263 -24.29 -1.24 -5.98
CA SER A 263 -24.15 0.19 -5.83
C SER A 263 -24.02 0.56 -4.34
N ALA A 264 -24.93 0.08 -3.49
CA ALA A 264 -24.94 0.33 -2.05
C ALA A 264 -23.69 -0.22 -1.33
N ALA A 265 -23.22 -1.41 -1.73
CA ALA A 265 -22.06 -2.07 -1.15
C ALA A 265 -20.72 -1.55 -1.68
N SER A 266 -20.72 -0.78 -2.78
CA SER A 266 -19.49 -0.28 -3.38
C SER A 266 -18.70 0.60 -2.39
N PRO A 267 -17.39 0.35 -2.19
CA PRO A 267 -16.54 1.17 -1.32
C PRO A 267 -16.51 2.66 -1.71
N GLU A 268 -16.78 2.96 -2.98
CA GLU A 268 -16.84 4.31 -3.54
C GLU A 268 -18.06 5.10 -3.00
N GLN A 269 -19.24 4.47 -2.89
CA GLN A 269 -20.41 5.10 -2.28
C GLN A 269 -20.28 5.27 -0.76
N ALA A 270 -19.61 4.34 -0.06
CA ALA A 270 -19.30 4.52 1.36
C ALA A 270 -18.40 5.75 1.61
N ASN A 271 -17.45 6.03 0.71
CA ASN A 271 -16.61 7.22 0.78
C ASN A 271 -17.36 8.51 0.38
N LEU A 272 -18.25 8.45 -0.62
CA LEU A 272 -19.09 9.59 -1.01
C LEU A 272 -20.12 9.95 0.06
N GLY A 273 -20.74 8.95 0.69
CA GLY A 273 -21.67 9.12 1.83
C GLY A 273 -20.98 9.74 3.04
N ASN A 274 -19.76 9.30 3.38
CA ASN A 274 -18.96 9.93 4.44
C ASN A 274 -18.54 11.37 4.10
N THR A 275 -18.25 11.66 2.83
CA THR A 275 -17.87 13.02 2.38
C THR A 275 -19.08 13.96 2.35
N GLN A 276 -20.26 13.47 1.96
CA GLN A 276 -21.51 14.23 2.00
C GLN A 276 -22.00 14.45 3.43
N LYS A 277 -21.89 13.44 4.30
CA LYS A 277 -22.21 13.55 5.74
C LYS A 277 -21.27 14.51 6.47
N ALA A 278 -19.98 14.50 6.13
CA ALA A 278 -19.02 15.49 6.64
C ALA A 278 -19.33 16.92 6.16
N ARG A 279 -19.75 17.08 4.88
CA ARG A 279 -20.18 18.38 4.34
C ARG A 279 -21.48 18.89 4.98
N SER A 280 -22.49 18.04 5.17
CA SER A 280 -23.75 18.45 5.78
C SER A 280 -23.57 18.86 7.25
N MET A 281 -22.74 18.13 8.01
CA MET A 281 -22.39 18.50 9.38
C MET A 281 -21.59 19.82 9.45
N SER A 282 -20.69 20.09 8.51
CA SER A 282 -19.99 21.38 8.45
C SER A 282 -20.90 22.57 8.11
N LEU A 283 -21.96 22.36 7.32
CA LEU A 283 -22.92 23.40 6.97
C LEU A 283 -23.93 23.67 8.10
N GLN A 284 -24.23 22.66 8.91
CA GLN A 284 -25.09 22.78 10.09
C GLN A 284 -24.37 23.50 11.24
N GLY A 285 -23.05 23.30 11.40
CA GLY A 285 -22.23 24.01 12.40
C GLY A 285 -21.86 25.46 12.06
N MET A 286 -22.07 25.93 10.82
CA MET A 286 -21.90 27.34 10.44
C MET A 286 -23.19 28.17 10.60
N ARG A 287 -24.32 27.54 10.96
CA ARG A 287 -25.63 28.17 11.12
C ARG A 287 -26.08 28.26 12.60
N ALA A 288 -25.24 27.84 13.53
CA ALA A 288 -25.39 28.01 14.97
C ALA A 288 -24.37 29.03 15.47
#